data_AF-A0A1C5TBG0-F1
#
_entry.id   AF-A0A1C5TBG0-F1
#
_cell.length_a   1.000
_cell.length_b   1.000
_cell.length_c   1.000
_cell.angle_alpha   90.00
_cell.angle_beta   90.00
_cell.angle_gamma   90.00
#
_symmetry.space_group_name_H-M   'P 1'
#
loop_
_entity.id
_entity.type
_entity.pdbx_description
1 polymer ?
#
loop_
_entity_poly.entity_id
_entity_poly.type
_entity_poly.pdbx_seq_one_letter_code
_entity_poly.pdbx_strand_id
1 'polypeptide(L)'
;MTQTTQKEKTLLSPRIPRDTEHERYHPELEEELKECLFCLQRNEMMFDLEVDTDLIEQHIYERQALLARYRYLLGKARELGLHTILEKYQPVG
;
A
#
# COMPACT_ATOMS: atom_id res chain seq x y z
N MET A 1 -1.01 -42.82 -18.71
CA MET A 1 -1.55 -42.43 -17.39
C MET A 1 -1.82 -40.93 -17.43
N THR A 2 -3.07 -40.53 -17.69
CA THR A 2 -3.46 -39.11 -17.82
C THR A 2 -3.94 -38.61 -16.45
N GLN A 3 -3.13 -37.79 -15.78
CA GLN A 3 -3.52 -37.11 -14.55
C GLN A 3 -4.53 -36.00 -14.89
N THR A 4 -5.78 -36.19 -14.47
CA THR A 4 -6.83 -35.17 -14.50
C THR A 4 -6.71 -34.30 -13.26
N THR A 5 -6.09 -33.12 -13.38
CA THR A 5 -6.06 -32.10 -12.34
C THR A 5 -7.47 -31.56 -12.15
N GLN A 6 -8.12 -31.88 -11.03
CA GLN A 6 -9.47 -31.41 -10.70
C GLN A 6 -9.39 -29.92 -10.32
N LYS A 7 -9.82 -29.02 -11.22
CA LYS A 7 -10.03 -27.60 -10.90
C LYS A 7 -11.21 -27.48 -9.94
N GLU A 8 -11.00 -26.83 -8.80
CA GLU A 8 -12.04 -26.53 -7.81
C GLU A 8 -13.22 -25.80 -8.45
N LYS A 9 -14.43 -26.29 -8.19
CA LYS A 9 -15.67 -25.76 -8.77
C LYS A 9 -16.05 -24.45 -8.07
N THR A 10 -15.70 -23.33 -8.67
CA THR A 10 -16.18 -22.00 -8.25
C THR A 10 -17.60 -21.75 -8.76
N LEU A 11 -18.43 -21.06 -7.97
CA LEU A 11 -19.84 -20.73 -8.29
C LEU A 11 -20.03 -19.71 -9.43
N LEU A 12 -18.94 -19.16 -9.99
CA LEU A 12 -18.99 -18.10 -10.99
C LEU A 12 -18.88 -18.63 -12.43
N SER A 13 -19.64 -18.02 -13.35
CA SER A 13 -19.66 -18.39 -14.76
C SER A 13 -18.27 -18.26 -15.42
N PRO A 14 -17.84 -19.23 -16.25
CA PRO A 14 -16.56 -19.16 -16.97
C PRO A 14 -16.43 -18.00 -17.96
N ARG A 15 -17.53 -17.29 -18.25
CA ARG A 15 -17.60 -16.22 -19.26
C ARG A 15 -17.04 -14.89 -18.78
N ILE A 16 -16.85 -14.71 -17.47
CA ILE A 16 -16.31 -13.48 -16.90
C ILE A 16 -14.83 -13.74 -16.63
N PRO A 17 -13.90 -12.98 -17.26
CA PRO A 17 -12.49 -13.02 -16.88
C PRO A 17 -12.37 -12.75 -15.39
N ARG A 18 -11.79 -13.70 -14.65
CA ARG A 18 -11.53 -13.49 -13.22
C ARG A 18 -10.35 -12.54 -13.12
N ASP A 19 -10.51 -11.49 -12.33
CA ASP A 19 -9.35 -10.69 -11.95
C ASP A 19 -8.41 -11.55 -11.12
N THR A 20 -7.16 -11.62 -11.55
CA THR A 20 -6.09 -12.35 -10.87
C THR A 20 -5.37 -11.47 -9.85
N GLU A 21 -5.92 -10.29 -9.49
CA GLU A 21 -5.35 -9.38 -8.48
C GLU A 21 -5.06 -10.09 -7.17
N HIS A 22 -5.95 -11.00 -6.73
CA HIS A 22 -5.72 -11.80 -5.52
C HIS A 22 -4.46 -12.66 -5.60
N GLU A 23 -4.09 -13.16 -6.79
CA GLU A 23 -2.88 -13.96 -6.99
C GLU A 23 -1.61 -13.10 -6.93
N ARG A 24 -1.73 -11.78 -7.20
CA ARG A 24 -0.65 -10.79 -7.11
C ARG A 24 -0.59 -10.09 -5.75
N TYR A 25 -1.53 -10.38 -4.86
CA TYR A 25 -1.64 -9.69 -3.59
C TYR A 25 -0.48 -10.05 -2.66
N HIS A 26 0.19 -9.01 -2.15
CA HIS A 26 1.28 -9.14 -1.19
C HIS A 26 0.88 -8.46 0.13
N PRO A 27 0.54 -9.23 1.18
CA PRO A 27 0.06 -8.67 2.45
C PRO A 27 1.10 -7.75 3.10
N GLU A 28 2.39 -8.11 3.01
CA GLU A 28 3.50 -7.31 3.52
C GLU A 28 3.54 -5.89 2.90
N LEU A 29 3.21 -5.76 1.61
CA LEU A 29 3.16 -4.46 0.95
C LEU A 29 2.06 -3.57 1.51
N GLU A 30 0.89 -4.14 1.82
CA GLU A 30 -0.20 -3.39 2.44
C GLU A 30 0.13 -3.00 3.88
N GLU A 31 0.80 -3.88 4.63
CA GLU A 31 1.26 -3.59 5.99
C GLU A 31 2.31 -2.47 6.01
N GLU A 32 3.33 -2.53 5.15
CA GLU A 32 4.32 -1.46 5.03
C GLU A 32 3.69 -0.11 4.66
N LEU A 33 2.64 -0.12 3.82
CA LEU A 33 1.92 1.08 3.44
C LEU A 33 1.13 1.66 4.63
N LYS A 34 0.46 0.81 5.41
CA LYS A 34 -0.23 1.21 6.65
C LYS A 34 0.74 1.80 7.67
N GLU A 35 1.88 1.15 7.88
CA GLU A 35 2.92 1.65 8.78
C GLU A 35 3.46 3.00 8.31
N CYS A 36 3.73 3.15 7.01
CA CYS A 36 4.21 4.41 6.45
C CYS A 36 3.21 5.56 6.65
N LEU A 37 1.91 5.30 6.45
CA LEU A 37 0.85 6.27 6.69
C LEU A 37 0.71 6.63 8.17
N PHE A 38 0.81 5.64 9.06
CA PHE A 38 0.81 5.87 10.50
C PHE A 38 2.00 6.75 10.92
N CYS A 39 3.19 6.48 10.39
CA CYS A 39 4.37 7.32 10.63
C CYS A 39 4.19 8.75 10.10
N LEU A 40 3.60 8.93 8.92
CA LEU A 40 3.29 10.27 8.38
C LEU A 40 2.35 11.05 9.30
N GLN A 41 1.27 10.43 9.75
CA GLN A 41 0.31 11.05 10.66
C GLN A 41 0.95 11.40 12.01
N ARG A 42 1.82 10.53 12.54
CA ARG A 42 2.54 10.80 13.78
C ARG A 42 3.56 11.92 13.62
N ASN A 43 4.33 11.93 12.53
CA ASN A 43 5.26 13.00 12.23
C ASN A 43 4.54 14.34 12.14
N GLU A 44 3.34 14.36 11.53
CA GLU A 44 2.51 15.56 11.47
C GLU A 44 2.05 16.05 12.85
N MET A 45 1.52 15.15 13.66
CA MET A 45 1.11 15.50 15.02
C MET A 45 2.28 16.02 15.88
N MET A 46 3.48 15.45 15.73
CA MET A 46 4.66 15.92 16.45
C MET A 46 5.11 17.30 15.94
N PHE A 47 5.14 17.48 14.61
CA PHE A 47 5.49 18.75 13.99
C PHE A 47 4.58 19.90 14.45
N ASP A 48 3.27 19.66 14.56
CA ASP A 48 2.29 20.69 14.98
C ASP A 48 2.49 21.17 16.43
N LEU A 49 3.11 20.35 17.27
CA LEU A 49 3.36 20.65 18.69
C LEU A 49 4.80 21.10 18.96
N GLU A 50 5.70 20.94 17.99
CA GLU A 50 7.12 21.23 18.16
C GLU A 50 7.40 22.73 18.07
N VAL A 51 8.30 23.21 18.94
CA VAL A 51 8.70 24.61 19.04
C VAL A 51 10.21 24.79 18.93
N ASP A 52 10.98 23.73 19.17
CA ASP A 52 12.42 23.74 18.99
C ASP A 52 12.77 23.73 17.49
N THR A 53 13.59 24.69 17.07
CA THR A 53 13.87 24.91 15.64
C THR A 53 14.63 23.75 14.99
N ASP A 54 15.55 23.12 15.73
CA ASP A 54 16.34 22.01 15.20
C ASP A 54 15.46 20.75 15.07
N LEU A 55 14.54 20.54 16.01
CA LEU A 55 13.55 19.45 15.95
C LEU A 55 12.50 19.66 14.87
N ILE A 56 12.05 20.90 14.64
CA ILE A 56 11.19 21.24 13.49
C ILE A 56 11.88 20.87 12.18
N GLU A 57 13.15 21.23 12.02
CA GLU A 57 13.93 20.89 10.83
C GLU A 57 14.09 19.36 10.68
N GLN A 58 14.37 18.65 11.77
CA GLN A 58 14.40 17.19 11.78
C GLN A 58 13.07 16.58 11.31
N HIS A 59 11.93 17.09 11.80
CA HIS A 59 10.61 16.61 11.40
C HIS A 59 10.31 16.85 9.91
N ILE A 60 10.80 17.95 9.33
CA ILE A 60 10.68 18.21 7.89
C ILE A 60 11.42 17.14 7.09
N TYR A 61 12.67 16.83 7.45
CA TYR A 61 13.43 15.79 6.77
C TYR A 61 12.82 14.41 6.94
N GLU A 62 12.35 14.08 8.14
CA GLU A 62 11.64 12.82 8.40
C GLU A 62 10.37 12.71 7.53
N ARG A 63 9.57 13.78 7.43
CA ARG A 63 8.39 13.81 6.55
C ARG A 63 8.76 13.56 5.10
N GLN A 64 9.84 14.18 4.61
CA GLN A 64 10.31 13.98 3.24
C GLN A 64 10.69 12.51 2.98
N ALA A 65 11.41 11.88 3.91
CA ALA A 65 11.78 10.47 3.80
C ALA A 65 10.56 9.54 3.82
N LEU A 66 9.59 9.80 4.71
CA LEU A 66 8.34 9.06 4.77
C LEU A 66 7.52 9.20 3.50
N LEU A 67 7.40 10.41 2.94
CA LEU A 67 6.71 10.65 1.67
C LEU A 67 7.42 9.96 0.49
N ALA A 68 8.76 9.90 0.51
CA ALA A 68 9.51 9.15 -0.49
C ALA A 68 9.20 7.64 -0.40
N ARG A 69 9.20 7.07 0.81
CA ARG A 69 8.81 5.66 1.05
C ARG A 69 7.37 5.40 0.60
N TYR A 70 6.43 6.26 0.97
CA TYR A 70 5.02 6.15 0.56
C TYR A 70 4.87 6.11 -0.97
N ARG A 71 5.53 7.02 -1.69
CA ARG A 71 5.50 7.05 -3.18
C ARG A 71 6.07 5.77 -3.78
N TYR A 72 7.16 5.24 -3.21
CA TYR A 72 7.74 3.97 -3.64
C TYR A 72 6.78 2.79 -3.45
N LEU A 73 6.15 2.67 -2.28
CA LEU A 73 5.18 1.60 -1.99
C LEU A 73 3.96 1.66 -2.92
N LEU A 74 3.44 2.86 -3.20
CA LEU A 74 2.39 3.05 -4.20
C LEU A 74 2.86 2.68 -5.61
N GLY A 75 4.10 3.00 -5.98
CA GLY A 75 4.71 2.58 -7.23
C GLY A 75 4.73 1.05 -7.37
N LYS A 76 5.19 0.35 -6.33
CA LYS A 76 5.21 -1.11 -6.28
C LYS A 76 3.79 -1.71 -6.39
N ALA A 77 2.80 -1.12 -5.71
CA ALA A 77 1.41 -1.55 -5.83
C ALA A 77 0.85 -1.36 -7.26
N ARG A 78 1.25 -0.30 -7.97
CA ARG A 78 0.89 -0.07 -9.38
C ARG A 78 1.53 -1.09 -10.32
N GLU A 79 2.81 -1.40 -10.13
CA GLU A 79 3.52 -2.41 -10.93
C GLU A 79 2.90 -3.80 -10.78
N LEU A 80 2.39 -4.11 -9.60
CA LEU A 80 1.68 -5.35 -9.30
C LEU A 80 0.19 -5.33 -9.73
N GLY A 81 -0.32 -4.19 -10.20
CA GLY A 81 -1.73 -4.03 -10.58
C GLY A 81 -2.69 -4.32 -9.43
N LEU A 82 -2.39 -3.79 -8.23
CA LEU A 82 -3.19 -3.95 -7.01
C LEU A 82 -4.16 -2.77 -6.84
N HIS A 83 -5.23 -2.75 -7.62
CA HIS A 83 -6.16 -1.63 -7.68
C HIS A 83 -6.90 -1.40 -6.36
N THR A 84 -7.23 -2.48 -5.62
CA THR A 84 -7.89 -2.35 -4.32
C THR A 84 -7.04 -1.63 -3.27
N ILE A 85 -5.72 -1.89 -3.24
CA ILE A 85 -4.77 -1.18 -2.37
C ILE A 85 -4.69 0.28 -2.80
N LEU A 86 -4.59 0.55 -4.10
CA LEU A 86 -4.47 1.91 -4.60
C LEU A 86 -5.71 2.75 -4.25
N GLU A 87 -6.92 2.22 -4.44
CA GLU A 87 -8.16 2.94 -4.09
C GLU A 87 -8.27 3.21 -2.58
N LYS A 88 -7.88 2.25 -1.75
CA LYS A 88 -8.01 2.35 -0.28
C LYS A 88 -7.02 3.33 0.34
N TYR A 89 -5.84 3.48 -0.25
CA TYR A 89 -4.71 4.21 0.36
C TYR A 89 -4.25 5.45 -0.42
N GLN A 90 -4.92 5.78 -1.53
CA GLN A 90 -4.71 7.06 -2.21
C GLN A 90 -5.18 8.20 -1.31
N PRO A 91 -4.47 9.34 -1.25
CA PRO A 91 -4.90 10.45 -0.41
C PRO A 91 -6.21 11.01 -0.97
N VAL A 92 -7.15 11.28 -0.07
CA VAL A 92 -8.35 12.06 -0.38
C VAL A 92 -7.87 13.48 -0.64
N GLY A 93 -8.02 13.94 -1.89
CA GLY A 93 -7.61 15.28 -2.31
C GLY A 93 -8.41 16.38 -1.65
#